data_AF-A0A161YMP4-F1
#
_entry.id   AF-A0A161YMP4-F1
#
_cell.length_a   1.000
_cell.length_b   1.000
_cell.length_c   1.000
_cell.angle_alpha   90.00
_cell.angle_beta   90.00
_cell.angle_gamma   90.00
#
_symmetry.space_group_name_H-M   'P 1'
#
loop_
_entity.id
_entity.type
_entity.pdbx_description
1 polymer ?
#
loop_
_entity_poly.entity_id
_entity_poly.type
_entity_poly.pdbx_seq_one_letter_code
_entity_poly.pdbx_strand_id
1 'polypeptide(L)' 'MAGLRVEIVKDFRKEEIYDEYEYNGVKIYIENSLNIKGDVYIFILLKIPFMKPIFDVKGIEIKQY' A
#
# COMPACT_ATOMS: atom_id res chain seq x y z
N MET A 1 4.04 18.34 -0.41
CA MET A 1 4.24 17.25 0.57
C MET A 1 3.71 15.99 -0.06
N ALA A 2 4.60 15.07 -0.38
CA ALA A 2 4.20 13.88 -1.10
C ALA A 2 3.71 12.85 -0.09
N GLY A 3 2.39 12.76 0.03
CA GLY A 3 1.71 11.87 0.97
C GLY A 3 1.53 10.52 0.32
N LEU A 4 1.98 9.47 1.00
CA LEU A 4 1.69 8.10 0.59
C LEU A 4 0.24 7.77 0.99
N ARG A 5 -0.55 7.31 0.02
CA ARG A 5 -1.98 6.98 0.22
C ARG A 5 -2.15 5.48 0.07
N VAL A 6 -2.76 4.85 1.06
CA VAL A 6 -3.13 3.43 1.01
C VAL A 6 -4.64 3.31 0.87
N GLU A 7 -5.10 2.55 -0.14
CA GLU A 7 -6.52 2.40 -0.44
C GLU A 7 -6.88 0.94 -0.66
N ILE A 8 -8.07 0.53 -0.19
CA ILE A 8 -8.68 -0.73 -0.63
C ILE A 8 -9.60 -0.41 -1.80
N VAL A 9 -9.28 -1.00 -2.95
CA VAL A 9 -10.09 -0.89 -4.15
C VAL A 9 -10.76 -2.23 -4.42
N LYS A 10 -12.09 -2.23 -4.51
CA LYS A 10 -12.84 -3.40 -4.99
C LYS A 10 -12.66 -3.50 -6.50
N ASP A 11 -12.44 -4.71 -7.01
CA ASP A 11 -12.23 -4.98 -8.44
C ASP A 11 -10.97 -4.34 -9.02
N PHE A 12 -9.92 -4.19 -8.20
CA PHE A 12 -8.61 -3.70 -8.66
C PHE A 12 -8.07 -4.59 -9.78
N ARG A 13 -7.78 -3.97 -10.93
CA ARG A 13 -7.08 -4.61 -12.04
C ARG A 13 -5.66 -4.08 -12.07
N LYS A 14 -4.70 -4.99 -11.94
CA LYS A 14 -3.29 -4.64 -12.02
C LYS A 14 -2.97 -4.07 -13.40
N GLU A 15 -2.36 -2.88 -13.38
CA GLU A 15 -1.69 -2.28 -14.52
C GLU A 15 -0.17 -2.52 -14.42
N GLU A 16 0.57 -2.37 -15.52
CA GLU A 16 2.02 -2.60 -15.57
C GLU A 16 2.83 -1.60 -14.72
N ILE A 17 2.19 -0.54 -14.23
CA ILE A 17 2.82 0.46 -13.36
C ILE A 17 2.95 0.00 -11.90
N TYR A 18 2.45 -1.18 -11.54
CA TYR A 18 2.48 -1.71 -10.19
C TYR A 18 3.31 -3.00 -10.08
N ASP A 19 4.22 -3.01 -9.12
CA ASP A 19 4.82 -4.23 -8.58
C ASP A 19 3.81 -4.96 -7.69
N GLU A 20 3.79 -6.29 -7.74
CA GLU A 20 2.87 -7.15 -6.98
C GLU A 20 3.61 -7.96 -5.94
N TYR A 21 3.09 -7.96 -4.72
CA TYR A 21 3.56 -8.73 -3.59
C TYR A 21 2.39 -9.49 -2.97
N GLU A 22 2.65 -10.68 -2.42
CA GLU A 22 1.63 -11.46 -1.73
C GLU A 22 2.10 -11.78 -0.31
N TYR A 23 1.24 -11.52 0.68
CA TYR A 23 1.49 -11.83 2.08
C TYR A 23 0.22 -12.38 2.73
N ASN A 24 0.28 -13.62 3.25
CA ASN A 24 -0.85 -14.30 3.90
C ASN A 24 -2.17 -14.24 3.08
N GLY A 25 -2.09 -14.42 1.76
CA GLY A 25 -3.24 -14.38 0.85
C GLY A 25 -3.77 -12.96 0.54
N VAL A 26 -3.09 -11.91 1.02
CA VAL A 26 -3.36 -10.52 0.68
C VAL A 26 -2.38 -10.08 -0.41
N LYS A 27 -2.91 -9.63 -1.55
CA LYS A 27 -2.11 -9.02 -2.61
C LYS A 27 -1.90 -7.53 -2.35
N ILE A 28 -0.66 -7.09 -2.42
CA ILE A 28 -0.22 -5.72 -2.22
C ILE A 28 0.35 -5.24 -3.55
N TYR A 29 -0.13 -4.09 -4.02
CA TYR A 29 0.33 -3.46 -5.26
C TYR A 29 1.00 -2.13 -4.93
N ILE A 30 2.26 -1.98 -5.34
CA ILE A 30 3.06 -0.78 -5.07
C ILE A 30 3.43 -0.18 -6.43
N GLU A 31 3.20 1.11 -6.63
CA GLU A 31 3.64 1.77 -7.86
C GLU A 31 5.16 1.62 -8.02
N ASN A 32 5.59 1.22 -9.21
CA ASN A 32 7.00 1.05 -9.57
C ASN A 32 7.83 2.36 -9.50
N SER A 33 7.14 3.50 -9.44
CA SER A 33 7.70 4.83 -9.21
C SER A 33 8.21 5.02 -7.77
N LEU A 34 7.80 4.17 -6.83
CA LEU A 34 8.18 4.24 -5.43
C LEU A 34 9.44 3.41 -5.16
N ASN A 35 10.23 3.82 -4.16
CA ASN A 35 11.43 3.13 -3.74
C ASN A 35 11.18 2.42 -2.41
N ILE A 36 11.49 1.13 -2.37
CA ILE A 36 11.35 0.28 -1.18
C ILE A 36 12.75 0.12 -0.59
N LYS A 37 13.03 0.81 0.52
CA LYS A 37 14.39 0.84 1.12
C LYS A 37 14.67 -0.33 2.09
N GLY A 38 13.70 -1.23 2.29
CA GLY A 38 13.80 -2.35 3.22
C GLY A 38 12.43 -2.95 3.50
N ASP A 39 12.18 -3.35 4.74
CA ASP A 39 10.89 -3.89 5.14
C ASP A 39 9.77 -2.85 5.01
N VAL A 40 8.66 -3.25 4.37
CA VAL A 40 7.43 -2.45 4.29
C VAL A 40 6.46 -2.95 5.35
N TYR A 41 6.06 -2.05 6.25
CA TYR A 41 5.07 -2.34 7.27
C TYR A 41 3.75 -1.68 6.90
N ILE A 42 2.74 -2.50 6.65
CA ILE A 42 1.36 -2.06 6.41
C ILE A 42 0.58 -2.28 7.71
N PHE A 43 0.08 -1.19 8.28
CA PHE A 43 -0.70 -1.23 9.51
C PHE A 43 -2.18 -1.09 9.17
N ILE A 44 -2.99 -1.96 9.77
CA ILE A 44 -4.45 -1.85 9.71
C ILE A 44 -4.93 -1.51 11.11
N LEU A 45 -5.48 -0.31 11.28
CA LEU A 45 -6.20 0.01 12.49
C LEU A 45 -7.64 -0.50 12.33
N LEU A 46 -7.92 -1.71 12.84
CA LEU A 46 -9.26 -2.26 12.91
C LEU A 46 -10.11 -1.37 13.83
N LYS A 47 -11.04 -0.63 13.24
CA LYS A 47 -12.02 0.15 14.01
C LYS A 47 -13.29 -0.66 14.25
N ILE A 48 -13.99 -0.22 15.31
CA ILE A 48 -15.34 -0.61 15.75
C ILE A 48 -16.26 -0.83 14.52
N PRO A 49 -17.22 -1.77 14.56
CA PRO A 49 -18.18 -1.97 13.48
C PRO A 49 -18.72 -0.61 13.02
N PHE A 50 -18.92 -0.40 11.72
CA PHE A 50 -19.42 0.84 11.09
C PHE A 50 -18.39 1.91 10.66
N MET A 51 -17.09 1.78 10.93
CA MET A 51 -16.07 2.66 10.33
C MET A 51 -15.21 1.96 9.27
N LYS A 52 -14.87 2.68 8.19
CA LYS A 52 -13.90 2.19 7.21
C LYS A 52 -12.53 2.01 7.89
N PRO A 53 -11.83 0.88 7.66
CA PRO A 53 -10.49 0.65 8.21
C PRO A 53 -9.53 1.75 7.75
N ILE A 54 -8.63 2.16 8.66
CA ILE A 54 -7.57 3.12 8.35
C ILE A 54 -6.29 2.34 8.15
N PHE A 55 -5.61 2.63 7.03
CA PHE A 55 -4.34 2.03 6.67
C PHE A 55 -3.23 3.06 6.79
N ASP A 56 -2.08 2.60 7.27
CA ASP A 56 -0.86 3.39 7.31
C ASP A 56 0.30 2.53 6.80
N VAL A 57 1.35 3.18 6.29
CA VAL A 57 2.55 2.52 5.75
C VAL A 57 3.81 3.14 6.31
N LYS A 58 4.77 2.27 6.64
CA LYS A 58 6.18 2.67 6.84
C LYS A 58 7.09 1.90 5.90
N GLY A 59 8.19 2.53 5.50
CA GLY A 59 9.25 1.91 4.68
C GLY A 59 9.16 2.16 3.17
N ILE A 60 8.17 2.95 2.71
CA ILE A 60 8.05 3.37 1.31
C ILE A 60 8.42 4.86 1.18
N GLU A 61 9.30 5.17 0.25
CA GLU A 61 9.68 6.53 -0.11
C GLU A 61 9.44 6.78 -1.60
N ILE A 62 9.25 8.05 -1.98
CA ILE A 62 9.15 8.41 -3.40
C ILE A 62 10.56 8.41 -4.00
N LYS A 63 10.72 7.83 -5.19
CA LYS A 63 11.97 7.99 -5.94
C LYS A 63 12.15 9.47 -6.26
N GLN A 64 13.06 10.12 -5.54
CA GLN A 64 13.59 11.41 -5.95
C GLN A 64 14.58 11.14 -7.09
N TYR A 65 14.24 11.64 -8.28
CA TYR A 65 15.16 11.77 -9.40
C TYR A 65 16.04 13.00 -9.22
#